data_AF-A0A2H0BRQ1-F1
#
_entry.id   AF-A0A2H0BRQ1-F1
#
_cell.length_a   1.000
_cell.length_b   1.000
_cell.length_c   1.000
_cell.angle_alpha   90.00
_cell.angle_beta   90.00
_cell.angle_gamma   90.00
#
_symmetry.space_group_name_H-M   'P 1'
#
loop_
_entity.id
_entity.type
_entity.pdbx_description
1 polymer ?
#
loop_
_entity_poly.entity_id
_entity_poly.type
_entity_poly.pdbx_seq_one_letter_code
_entity_poly.pdbx_strand_id
1 'polypeptide(L)'
;MKHILLSTALAFSLILPPFVSQAATVQTGDLIRGSLSSVYYIGADGARYVFPTEKIYFTWYTDFSSVKTVTNAELASYPIGGNVTYRPGVRMVKIMTDPRVYAVDAGGTLRWVETEEMATSLYGSDWNTKIDDISDAYFTNYTLGSSITTPSEFDVSAITTNITSISSDKGLVVPGIPEPSPTPTPEPVVASGTLTASKTSATVNASIDLFASATLNSGLSQIRVLWNGILEKTCTSSPCNVSVTIPSSPDVSTAVAEFSWTNGATASATKGVTLDTSGQSGVRIVVTRPEIRSGGILEITSEVDQNIATKYLEIYLDENLIRSCTDLRICQYADTDSSPTGTIHEVYAIARDILGNTYQSASQEVRVVDNPHPYTTIALGKTLIYSGETIDATVQASDDDGIASTQIWFNNSLVKECLSSICTANVGPITTPGFYAIVGKAKDLTGLETVVTSESFLVQ
;
A
#
# COMPACT_ATOMS: atom_id res chain seq x y z
N MET A 1 92.01 18.76 -30.52
CA MET A 1 90.83 19.64 -30.44
C MET A 1 89.76 18.91 -29.65
N LYS A 2 89.19 19.60 -28.66
CA LYS A 2 88.06 19.15 -27.84
C LYS A 2 86.81 19.02 -28.71
N HIS A 3 86.05 17.94 -28.61
CA HIS A 3 84.58 17.97 -28.74
C HIS A 3 83.95 16.97 -27.77
N ILE A 4 83.37 17.54 -26.72
CA ILE A 4 82.39 16.94 -25.82
C ILE A 4 81.09 16.83 -26.62
N LEU A 5 80.46 15.65 -26.64
CA LEU A 5 79.06 15.50 -27.05
C LEU A 5 78.29 14.86 -25.89
N LEU A 6 77.40 15.69 -25.34
CA LEU A 6 76.39 15.37 -24.33
C LEU A 6 75.48 14.24 -24.84
N SER A 7 75.35 13.17 -24.05
CA SER A 7 74.31 12.15 -24.22
C SER A 7 73.05 12.60 -23.48
N THR A 8 72.11 13.20 -24.20
CA THR A 8 70.77 13.52 -23.67
C THR A 8 69.91 12.25 -23.63
N ALA A 9 69.61 11.78 -22.42
CA ALA A 9 68.61 10.74 -22.17
C ALA A 9 67.20 11.30 -22.42
N LEU A 10 66.51 10.76 -23.43
CA LEU A 10 65.12 11.08 -23.74
C LEU A 10 64.21 10.21 -22.85
N ALA A 11 63.60 10.82 -21.84
CA ALA A 11 62.59 10.16 -21.00
C ALA A 11 61.30 10.02 -21.82
N PHE A 12 60.98 8.80 -22.25
CA PHE A 12 59.73 8.48 -22.92
C PHE A 12 58.63 8.33 -21.87
N SER A 13 57.90 9.42 -21.61
CA SER A 13 56.72 9.42 -20.73
C SER A 13 55.59 8.68 -21.46
N LEU A 14 55.32 7.43 -21.05
CA LEU A 14 54.17 6.66 -21.52
C LEU A 14 52.89 7.29 -20.95
N ILE A 15 52.25 8.17 -21.73
CA ILE A 15 50.90 8.64 -21.42
C ILE A 15 49.95 7.48 -21.79
N LEU A 16 49.56 6.69 -20.79
CA LEU A 16 48.44 5.75 -20.93
C LEU A 16 47.18 6.59 -21.20
N PRO A 17 46.47 6.39 -22.33
CA PRO A 17 45.18 7.04 -22.52
C PRO A 17 44.23 6.59 -21.41
N PRO A 18 43.40 7.48 -20.84
CA PRO A 18 42.37 7.07 -19.92
C PRO A 18 41.48 6.04 -20.62
N PHE A 19 41.29 4.88 -20.01
CA PHE A 19 40.29 3.91 -20.44
C PHE A 19 38.93 4.59 -20.36
N VAL A 20 38.43 5.07 -21.49
CA VAL A 20 37.04 5.50 -21.60
C VAL A 20 36.23 4.20 -21.55
N SER A 21 35.69 3.88 -20.37
CA SER A 21 34.70 2.81 -20.23
C SER A 21 33.54 3.16 -21.15
N GLN A 22 33.39 2.39 -22.22
CA GLN A 22 32.24 2.52 -23.12
C GLN A 22 31.00 2.16 -22.29
N ALA A 23 30.11 3.12 -22.07
CA ALA A 23 28.83 2.86 -21.40
C ALA A 23 28.11 1.76 -22.20
N ALA A 24 27.68 0.70 -21.52
CA ALA A 24 26.91 -0.35 -22.15
C ALA A 24 25.63 0.29 -22.73
N THR A 25 25.34 0.07 -24.01
CA THR A 25 24.07 0.53 -24.58
C THR A 25 22.93 -0.24 -23.92
N VAL A 26 22.18 0.45 -23.07
CA VAL A 26 21.00 -0.08 -22.38
C VAL A 26 19.81 -0.04 -23.34
N GLN A 27 19.09 -1.16 -23.41
CA GLN A 27 17.90 -1.36 -24.24
C GLN A 27 16.74 -1.88 -23.40
N THR A 28 15.53 -1.76 -23.92
CA THR A 28 14.34 -2.38 -23.32
C THR A 28 14.54 -3.88 -23.16
N GLY A 29 14.21 -4.43 -22.00
CA GLY A 29 14.43 -5.84 -21.66
C GLY A 29 15.75 -6.10 -20.91
N ASP A 30 16.66 -5.13 -20.87
CA ASP A 30 17.93 -5.29 -20.15
C ASP A 30 17.73 -5.32 -18.64
N LEU A 31 18.62 -6.06 -17.99
CA LEU A 31 18.85 -5.97 -16.56
C LEU A 31 20.03 -5.06 -16.30
N ILE A 32 19.86 -4.07 -15.43
CA ILE A 32 20.92 -3.12 -15.09
C ILE A 32 21.11 -3.00 -13.59
N ARG A 33 22.32 -2.61 -13.17
CA ARG A 33 22.64 -2.21 -11.80
C ARG A 33 23.59 -1.02 -11.78
N GLY A 34 23.51 -0.23 -10.70
CA GLY A 34 24.48 0.81 -10.39
C GLY A 34 25.63 0.29 -9.52
N SER A 35 26.20 1.18 -8.70
CA SER A 35 27.25 0.81 -7.74
C SER A 35 26.74 -0.06 -6.58
N LEU A 36 25.44 0.05 -6.24
CA LEU A 36 24.77 -0.76 -5.22
C LEU A 36 24.37 -2.14 -5.77
N SER A 37 23.92 -3.05 -4.89
CA SER A 37 23.55 -4.43 -5.24
C SER A 37 22.18 -4.58 -5.89
N SER A 38 21.31 -3.56 -5.84
CA SER A 38 19.97 -3.63 -6.43
C SER A 38 20.01 -3.79 -7.95
N VAL A 39 19.24 -4.75 -8.46
CA VAL A 39 19.06 -5.01 -9.89
C VAL A 39 17.73 -4.41 -10.35
N TYR A 40 17.71 -3.90 -11.58
CA TYR A 40 16.55 -3.30 -12.21
C TYR A 40 16.32 -3.89 -13.59
N TYR A 41 15.05 -4.03 -13.99
CA TYR A 41 14.65 -4.37 -15.35
C TYR A 41 14.24 -3.10 -16.12
N ILE A 42 14.71 -2.94 -17.36
CA ILE A 42 14.26 -1.84 -18.23
C ILE A 42 12.99 -2.25 -18.95
N GLY A 43 11.88 -1.62 -18.58
CA GLY A 43 10.57 -1.80 -19.19
C GLY A 43 10.55 -1.35 -20.64
N ALA A 44 9.58 -1.88 -21.41
CA ALA A 44 9.35 -1.42 -22.78
C ALA A 44 9.00 0.07 -22.82
N ASP A 45 8.39 0.59 -21.75
CA ASP A 45 8.06 2.00 -21.53
C ASP A 45 9.28 2.90 -21.24
N GLY A 46 10.49 2.32 -21.13
CA GLY A 46 11.73 3.04 -20.83
C GLY A 46 11.96 3.33 -19.35
N ALA A 47 11.08 2.87 -18.45
CA ALA A 47 11.26 2.99 -17.01
C ALA A 47 12.07 1.81 -16.45
N ARG A 48 12.69 1.98 -15.27
CA ARG A 48 13.37 0.91 -14.53
C ARG A 48 12.46 0.33 -13.45
N TYR A 49 12.36 -1.00 -13.39
CA TYR A 49 11.55 -1.75 -12.44
C TYR A 49 12.44 -2.48 -11.45
N VAL A 50 12.15 -2.35 -10.15
CA VAL A 50 13.01 -2.84 -9.07
C VAL A 50 12.69 -4.31 -8.78
N PHE A 51 13.71 -5.15 -8.59
CA PHE A 51 13.54 -6.46 -7.95
C PHE A 51 13.59 -6.31 -6.43
N PRO A 52 12.48 -6.51 -5.69
CA PRO A 52 12.47 -6.30 -4.24
C PRO A 52 13.28 -7.35 -3.48
N THR A 53 13.29 -8.59 -3.97
CA THR A 53 14.02 -9.70 -3.36
C THR A 53 14.70 -10.56 -4.43
N GLU A 54 15.76 -11.26 -4.03
CA GLU A 54 16.48 -12.20 -4.88
C GLU A 54 15.60 -13.38 -5.33
N LYS A 55 14.65 -13.82 -4.48
CA LYS A 55 13.69 -14.88 -4.85
C LYS A 55 12.83 -14.49 -6.06
N ILE A 56 12.34 -13.24 -6.10
CA ILE A 56 11.58 -12.73 -7.24
C ILE A 56 12.46 -12.75 -8.50
N TYR A 57 13.70 -12.28 -8.39
CA TYR A 57 14.65 -12.29 -9.52
C TYR A 57 14.83 -13.70 -10.10
N PHE A 58 15.05 -14.71 -9.26
CA PHE A 58 15.25 -16.09 -9.69
C PHE A 58 14.00 -16.79 -10.22
N THR A 59 12.84 -16.15 -10.17
CA THR A 59 11.65 -16.65 -10.89
C THR A 59 11.62 -16.21 -12.35
N TRP A 60 12.39 -15.17 -12.70
CA TRP A 60 12.50 -14.62 -14.05
C TRP A 60 13.81 -14.98 -14.75
N TYR A 61 14.91 -15.10 -14.01
CA TYR A 61 16.25 -15.32 -14.56
C TYR A 61 16.98 -16.42 -13.80
N THR A 62 17.91 -17.10 -14.45
CA THR A 62 18.65 -18.22 -13.85
C THR A 62 19.85 -17.78 -13.01
N ASP A 63 20.46 -16.66 -13.37
CA ASP A 63 21.67 -16.11 -12.78
C ASP A 63 21.82 -14.63 -13.15
N PHE A 64 22.81 -13.95 -12.57
CA PHE A 64 23.08 -12.54 -12.78
C PHE A 64 23.96 -12.22 -14.00
N SER A 65 24.27 -13.19 -14.88
CA SER A 65 25.23 -12.99 -15.98
C SER A 65 24.75 -11.98 -17.03
N SER A 66 23.44 -11.77 -17.13
CA SER A 66 22.80 -10.81 -18.03
C SER A 66 22.68 -9.41 -17.45
N VAL A 67 23.07 -9.19 -16.18
CA VAL A 67 23.00 -7.88 -15.54
C VAL A 67 24.16 -6.99 -15.99
N LYS A 68 23.82 -5.87 -16.62
CA LYS A 68 24.78 -4.85 -17.07
C LYS A 68 25.04 -3.84 -15.96
N THR A 69 26.31 -3.47 -15.77
CA THR A 69 26.67 -2.38 -14.85
C THR A 69 26.66 -1.05 -15.60
N VAL A 70 25.90 -0.09 -15.06
CA VAL A 70 25.82 1.29 -15.56
C VAL A 70 26.31 2.27 -14.50
N THR A 71 26.58 3.52 -14.89
CA THR A 71 26.90 4.56 -13.90
C THR A 71 25.66 4.92 -13.09
N ASN A 72 25.82 5.44 -11.86
CA ASN A 72 24.66 5.88 -11.07
C ASN A 72 23.88 7.04 -11.75
N ALA A 73 24.58 7.88 -12.52
CA ALA A 73 23.95 8.96 -13.29
C ALA A 73 23.08 8.43 -14.44
N GLU A 74 23.59 7.43 -15.17
CA GLU A 74 22.82 6.72 -16.20
C GLU A 74 21.67 5.91 -15.60
N LEU A 75 21.90 5.21 -14.48
CA LEU A 75 20.83 4.53 -13.77
C LEU A 75 19.71 5.53 -13.45
N ALA A 76 20.07 6.69 -12.87
CA ALA A 76 19.16 7.77 -12.48
C ALA A 76 18.35 8.37 -13.64
N SER A 77 18.82 8.29 -14.90
CA SER A 77 18.07 8.81 -16.05
C SER A 77 16.86 7.96 -16.43
N TYR A 78 16.78 6.71 -15.97
CA TYR A 78 15.59 5.86 -16.11
C TYR A 78 14.65 6.06 -14.90
N PRO A 79 13.41 6.58 -15.08
CA PRO A 79 12.44 6.75 -13.99
C PRO A 79 12.09 5.42 -13.32
N ILE A 80 11.71 5.43 -12.04
CA ILE A 80 11.21 4.21 -11.36
C ILE A 80 9.77 3.95 -11.82
N GLY A 81 9.54 2.79 -12.45
CA GLY A 81 8.23 2.36 -12.94
C GLY A 81 7.44 1.47 -11.98
N GLY A 82 8.07 0.99 -10.91
CA GLY A 82 7.47 0.14 -9.89
C GLY A 82 8.32 -1.09 -9.55
N ASN A 83 7.69 -2.06 -8.89
CA ASN A 83 8.34 -3.30 -8.46
C ASN A 83 8.00 -4.47 -9.39
N VAL A 84 9.00 -5.31 -9.66
CA VAL A 84 8.80 -6.63 -10.29
C VAL A 84 8.16 -7.58 -9.29
N THR A 85 7.17 -8.34 -9.75
CA THR A 85 6.44 -9.37 -8.99
C THR A 85 6.96 -10.77 -9.35
N TYR A 86 6.62 -11.79 -8.56
CA TYR A 86 6.92 -13.19 -8.91
C TYR A 86 6.45 -13.51 -10.33
N ARG A 87 7.25 -14.27 -11.08
CA ARG A 87 6.87 -14.69 -12.43
C ARG A 87 5.60 -15.53 -12.39
N PRO A 88 4.56 -15.18 -13.17
CA PRO A 88 3.31 -15.93 -13.17
C PRO A 88 3.51 -17.43 -13.44
N GLY A 89 2.82 -18.27 -12.67
CA GLY A 89 2.85 -19.72 -12.79
C GLY A 89 4.13 -20.42 -12.34
N VAL A 90 5.17 -19.72 -11.87
CA VAL A 90 6.46 -20.37 -11.50
C VAL A 90 6.51 -20.79 -10.03
N ARG A 91 6.07 -19.92 -9.12
CA ARG A 91 6.00 -20.17 -7.67
C ARG A 91 4.60 -19.89 -7.17
N MET A 92 4.26 -20.53 -6.07
CA MET A 92 3.15 -20.14 -5.21
C MET A 92 3.70 -19.22 -4.11
N VAL A 93 2.84 -18.38 -3.55
CA VAL A 93 3.27 -17.40 -2.55
C VAL A 93 2.27 -17.33 -1.40
N LYS A 94 2.77 -16.93 -0.23
CA LYS A 94 1.94 -16.64 0.94
C LYS A 94 2.57 -15.55 1.79
N ILE A 95 1.83 -15.08 2.78
CA ILE A 95 2.36 -14.26 3.89
C ILE A 95 2.33 -15.09 5.16
N MET A 96 3.15 -14.74 6.15
CA MET A 96 3.21 -15.50 7.40
C MET A 96 1.98 -15.28 8.30
N THR A 97 1.31 -14.13 8.12
CA THR A 97 0.13 -13.70 8.88
C THR A 97 -1.18 -14.34 8.40
N ASP A 98 -1.14 -15.09 7.29
CA ASP A 98 -2.32 -15.71 6.67
C ASP A 98 -1.99 -17.14 6.20
N PRO A 99 -2.78 -18.16 6.57
CA PRO A 99 -2.52 -19.52 6.12
C PRO A 99 -2.72 -19.73 4.62
N ARG A 100 -3.44 -18.85 3.92
CA ARG A 100 -3.78 -19.00 2.49
C ARG A 100 -2.54 -18.98 1.59
N VAL A 101 -2.54 -19.89 0.61
CA VAL A 101 -1.50 -20.01 -0.42
C VAL A 101 -2.07 -19.58 -1.77
N TYR A 102 -1.34 -18.73 -2.48
CA TYR A 102 -1.80 -18.12 -3.72
C TYR A 102 -0.94 -18.56 -4.89
N ALA A 103 -1.58 -18.87 -6.02
CA ALA A 103 -0.91 -18.93 -7.31
C ALA A 103 -0.77 -17.50 -7.86
N VAL A 104 0.37 -17.21 -8.50
CA VAL A 104 0.64 -15.90 -9.11
C VAL A 104 0.22 -15.94 -10.57
N ASP A 105 -0.76 -15.12 -10.93
CA ASP A 105 -1.28 -14.92 -12.29
C ASP A 105 -0.71 -13.63 -12.91
N ALA A 106 -0.98 -13.42 -14.20
CA ALA A 106 -0.50 -12.28 -14.97
C ALA A 106 -0.81 -10.93 -14.29
N GLY A 107 0.13 -9.99 -14.43
CA GLY A 107 0.02 -8.65 -13.86
C GLY A 107 0.19 -8.59 -12.34
N GLY A 108 0.67 -9.66 -11.70
CA GLY A 108 0.82 -9.74 -10.24
C GLY A 108 -0.51 -9.96 -9.52
N THR A 109 -1.39 -10.77 -10.10
CA THR A 109 -2.67 -11.13 -9.47
C THR A 109 -2.51 -12.40 -8.63
N LEU A 110 -2.91 -12.38 -7.37
CA LEU A 110 -2.87 -13.53 -6.46
C LEU A 110 -4.22 -14.23 -6.45
N ARG A 111 -4.21 -15.52 -6.78
CA ARG A 111 -5.40 -16.36 -6.81
C ARG A 111 -5.30 -17.43 -5.75
N TRP A 112 -6.25 -17.43 -4.81
CA TRP A 112 -6.22 -18.37 -3.69
C TRP A 112 -6.42 -19.81 -4.19
N VAL A 113 -5.51 -20.71 -3.79
CA VAL A 113 -5.62 -22.14 -4.03
C VAL A 113 -6.19 -22.78 -2.76
N GLU A 114 -7.47 -23.16 -2.82
CA GLU A 114 -8.25 -23.47 -1.61
C GLU A 114 -7.88 -24.82 -0.97
N THR A 115 -7.31 -25.76 -1.73
CA THR A 115 -7.01 -27.12 -1.27
C THR A 115 -5.65 -27.64 -1.72
N GLU A 116 -5.10 -28.60 -0.98
CA GLU A 116 -3.82 -29.24 -1.31
C GLU A 116 -3.92 -30.10 -2.59
N GLU A 117 -5.09 -30.70 -2.83
CA GLU A 117 -5.37 -31.44 -4.06
C GLU A 117 -5.28 -30.53 -5.28
N MET A 118 -5.76 -29.29 -5.17
CA MET A 118 -5.65 -28.29 -6.22
C MET A 118 -4.19 -27.88 -6.44
N ALA A 119 -3.46 -27.59 -5.36
CA ALA A 119 -2.05 -27.25 -5.45
C ALA A 119 -1.22 -28.37 -6.11
N THR A 120 -1.52 -29.62 -5.77
CA THR A 120 -0.91 -30.81 -6.39
C THR A 120 -1.24 -30.93 -7.87
N SER A 121 -2.50 -30.66 -8.26
CA SER A 121 -2.93 -30.69 -9.65
C SER A 121 -2.26 -29.61 -10.51
N LEU A 122 -2.01 -28.43 -9.94
CA LEU A 122 -1.45 -27.28 -10.66
C LEU A 122 0.09 -27.30 -10.71
N TYR A 123 0.73 -27.61 -9.59
CA TYR A 123 2.18 -27.46 -9.41
C TYR A 123 2.93 -28.78 -9.21
N GLY A 124 2.22 -29.92 -9.21
CA GLY A 124 2.80 -31.25 -9.01
C GLY A 124 2.87 -31.68 -7.55
N SER A 125 3.29 -32.92 -7.30
CA SER A 125 3.39 -33.50 -5.95
C SER A 125 4.39 -32.79 -5.02
N ASP A 126 5.27 -31.96 -5.58
CA ASP A 126 6.27 -31.16 -4.87
C ASP A 126 5.83 -29.68 -4.67
N TRP A 127 4.54 -29.37 -4.87
CA TRP A 127 3.99 -28.00 -4.77
C TRP A 127 4.35 -27.30 -3.45
N ASN A 128 4.41 -28.04 -2.35
CA ASN A 128 4.75 -27.52 -1.02
C ASN A 128 6.19 -26.98 -0.93
N THR A 129 7.07 -27.41 -1.83
CA THR A 129 8.44 -26.88 -1.98
C THR A 129 8.51 -25.67 -2.92
N LYS A 130 7.39 -25.33 -3.57
CA LYS A 130 7.25 -24.23 -4.53
C LYS A 130 6.54 -23.01 -3.93
N ILE A 131 6.35 -22.98 -2.62
CA ILE A 131 5.76 -21.86 -1.89
C ILE A 131 6.87 -20.98 -1.34
N ASP A 132 6.81 -19.70 -1.65
CA ASP A 132 7.67 -18.69 -1.05
C ASP A 132 6.88 -17.73 -0.16
N ASP A 133 7.39 -17.45 1.04
CA ASP A 133 6.88 -16.38 1.88
C ASP A 133 7.25 -15.01 1.30
N ILE A 134 6.27 -14.12 1.28
CA ILE A 134 6.40 -12.71 0.97
C ILE A 134 6.15 -11.94 2.26
N SER A 135 6.91 -10.86 2.50
CA SER A 135 6.61 -9.96 3.62
C SER A 135 5.33 -9.17 3.35
N ASP A 136 4.60 -8.80 4.40
CA ASP A 136 3.36 -8.03 4.31
C ASP A 136 3.57 -6.73 3.49
N ALA A 137 4.73 -6.08 3.63
CA ALA A 137 5.10 -4.89 2.86
C ALA A 137 5.14 -5.14 1.34
N TYR A 138 5.67 -6.29 0.89
CA TYR A 138 5.74 -6.62 -0.53
C TYR A 138 4.46 -7.27 -1.06
N PHE A 139 3.59 -7.77 -0.19
CA PHE A 139 2.27 -8.27 -0.57
C PHE A 139 1.40 -7.17 -1.20
N THR A 140 1.60 -5.90 -0.80
CA THR A 140 0.93 -4.73 -1.39
C THR A 140 1.24 -4.49 -2.87
N ASN A 141 2.28 -5.14 -3.44
CA ASN A 141 2.57 -5.07 -4.87
C ASN A 141 1.63 -5.92 -5.73
N TYR A 142 0.77 -6.72 -5.10
CA TYR A 142 -0.13 -7.65 -5.77
C TYR A 142 -1.59 -7.21 -5.65
N THR A 143 -2.43 -7.72 -6.54
CA THR A 143 -3.89 -7.58 -6.46
C THR A 143 -4.52 -8.94 -6.16
N LEU A 144 -5.58 -8.98 -5.35
CA LEU A 144 -6.31 -10.23 -5.09
C LEU A 144 -7.28 -10.50 -6.23
N GLY A 145 -7.20 -11.68 -6.83
CA GLY A 145 -8.13 -12.18 -7.84
C GLY A 145 -9.08 -13.23 -7.28
N SER A 146 -9.93 -13.77 -8.16
CA SER A 146 -10.82 -14.89 -7.82
C SER A 146 -10.03 -16.13 -7.41
N SER A 147 -10.56 -16.90 -6.43
CA SER A 147 -10.04 -18.21 -6.08
C SER A 147 -9.93 -19.14 -7.29
N ILE A 148 -9.10 -20.17 -7.15
CA ILE A 148 -9.04 -21.30 -8.07
C ILE A 148 -9.80 -22.45 -7.42
N THR A 149 -11.01 -22.68 -7.91
CA THR A 149 -11.92 -23.71 -7.39
C THR A 149 -11.92 -24.96 -8.25
N THR A 150 -11.47 -24.84 -9.51
CA THR A 150 -11.30 -25.96 -10.45
C THR A 150 -9.95 -25.89 -11.16
N PRO A 151 -9.31 -27.03 -11.51
CA PRO A 151 -7.99 -27.00 -12.17
C PRO A 151 -7.98 -26.29 -13.53
N SER A 152 -9.13 -26.24 -14.22
CA SER A 152 -9.27 -25.56 -15.51
C SER A 152 -9.24 -24.03 -15.43
N GLU A 153 -9.40 -23.45 -14.24
CA GLU A 153 -9.38 -21.99 -14.04
C GLU A 153 -7.95 -21.42 -14.05
N PHE A 154 -6.93 -22.27 -13.94
CA PHE A 154 -5.53 -21.84 -13.85
C PHE A 154 -4.59 -22.79 -14.59
N ASP A 155 -4.28 -22.46 -15.85
CA ASP A 155 -3.32 -23.24 -16.64
C ASP A 155 -1.91 -22.68 -16.50
N VAL A 156 -1.13 -23.28 -15.60
CA VAL A 156 0.27 -22.93 -15.33
C VAL A 156 1.10 -22.93 -16.63
N SER A 157 0.88 -23.89 -17.52
CA SER A 157 1.67 -24.05 -18.75
C SER A 157 1.36 -22.95 -19.77
N ALA A 158 0.07 -22.59 -19.92
CA ALA A 158 -0.35 -21.52 -20.79
C ALA A 158 0.14 -20.16 -20.27
N ILE A 159 0.01 -19.90 -18.97
CA ILE A 159 0.47 -18.66 -18.34
C ILE A 159 1.98 -18.48 -18.52
N THR A 160 2.76 -19.51 -18.18
CA THR A 160 4.23 -19.44 -18.30
C THR A 160 4.71 -19.35 -19.75
N THR A 161 3.94 -19.83 -20.73
CA THR A 161 4.25 -19.70 -22.16
C THR A 161 3.87 -18.32 -22.70
N ASN A 162 2.74 -17.75 -22.26
CA ASN A 162 2.26 -16.45 -22.71
C ASN A 162 3.05 -15.29 -22.12
N ILE A 163 3.51 -15.41 -20.87
CA ILE A 163 4.26 -14.36 -20.18
C ILE A 163 5.76 -14.61 -20.30
N THR A 164 6.36 -14.17 -21.41
CA THR A 164 7.78 -14.37 -21.70
C THR A 164 8.70 -13.31 -21.11
N SER A 165 8.16 -12.16 -20.69
CA SER A 165 8.92 -11.03 -20.16
C SER A 165 8.16 -10.26 -19.08
N ILE A 166 8.90 -9.47 -18.29
CA ILE A 166 8.31 -8.54 -17.32
C ILE A 166 7.50 -7.45 -18.04
N SER A 167 7.92 -7.04 -19.24
CA SER A 167 7.14 -6.08 -20.05
C SER A 167 5.77 -6.66 -20.45
N SER A 168 5.72 -7.92 -20.90
CA SER A 168 4.43 -8.57 -21.23
C SER A 168 3.57 -8.80 -20.00
N ASP A 169 4.16 -9.15 -18.85
CA ASP A 169 3.43 -9.32 -17.59
C ASP A 169 2.76 -8.04 -17.12
N LYS A 170 3.49 -6.93 -17.19
CA LYS A 170 3.04 -5.63 -16.73
C LYS A 170 2.34 -4.78 -17.80
N GLY A 171 2.14 -5.32 -19.01
CA GLY A 171 1.53 -4.61 -20.13
C GLY A 171 2.30 -3.36 -20.56
N LEU A 172 3.65 -3.37 -20.43
CA LEU A 172 4.50 -2.23 -20.76
C LEU A 172 4.65 -2.11 -22.26
N VAL A 173 4.46 -0.90 -22.79
CA VAL A 173 4.56 -0.59 -24.21
C VAL A 173 5.52 0.56 -24.42
N VAL A 174 6.24 0.54 -25.54
CA VAL A 174 7.15 1.63 -25.93
C VAL A 174 6.36 2.94 -26.02
N PRO A 175 6.81 4.03 -25.38
CA PRO A 175 6.12 5.32 -25.49
C PRO A 175 6.31 5.82 -26.92
N GLY A 176 5.27 5.72 -27.74
CA GLY A 176 5.36 5.98 -29.17
C GLY A 176 5.35 7.46 -29.55
N ILE A 177 6.43 7.88 -30.21
CA ILE A 177 6.29 8.34 -31.61
C ILE A 177 5.84 7.10 -32.41
N PRO A 178 4.79 7.17 -33.24
CA PRO A 178 4.17 5.97 -33.84
C PRO A 178 4.96 5.45 -35.05
N GLU A 179 5.23 4.14 -35.12
CA GLU A 179 5.71 3.42 -36.32
C GLU A 179 4.62 2.47 -36.87
N PRO A 180 4.64 2.13 -38.18
CA PRO A 180 3.48 1.65 -38.92
C PRO A 180 3.22 0.15 -38.70
N SER A 181 1.94 -0.16 -38.49
CA SER A 181 1.39 -1.51 -38.35
C SER A 181 1.23 -2.20 -39.73
N PRO A 182 1.40 -3.54 -39.85
CA PRO A 182 1.08 -4.27 -41.07
C PRO A 182 -0.40 -4.05 -41.38
N THR A 183 -0.75 -3.61 -42.60
CA THR A 183 -2.13 -3.25 -42.99
C THR A 183 -3.13 -4.30 -42.51
N PRO A 184 -3.85 -4.04 -41.40
CA PRO A 184 -5.08 -4.74 -41.13
C PRO A 184 -6.05 -4.20 -42.17
N THR A 185 -6.88 -5.08 -42.72
CA THR A 185 -8.13 -4.58 -43.31
C THR A 185 -8.77 -3.69 -42.24
N PRO A 186 -9.02 -2.40 -42.49
CA PRO A 186 -9.34 -1.45 -41.44
C PRO A 186 -10.63 -1.90 -40.77
N GLU A 187 -10.49 -2.45 -39.57
CA GLU A 187 -11.60 -2.46 -38.65
C GLU A 187 -11.87 -0.99 -38.32
N PRO A 188 -13.09 -0.50 -38.56
CA PRO A 188 -13.40 0.91 -38.40
C PRO A 188 -13.06 1.33 -36.97
N VAL A 189 -12.27 2.40 -36.81
CA VAL A 189 -11.98 3.00 -35.51
C VAL A 189 -13.30 3.43 -34.91
N VAL A 190 -13.83 2.61 -33.99
CA VAL A 190 -15.13 2.84 -33.37
C VAL A 190 -14.99 4.04 -32.44
N ALA A 191 -15.69 5.11 -32.80
CA ALA A 191 -15.82 6.29 -31.95
C ALA A 191 -16.31 5.86 -30.55
N SER A 192 -15.52 6.13 -29.53
CA SER A 192 -15.74 5.69 -28.15
C SER A 192 -15.27 6.76 -27.16
N GLY A 193 -15.43 6.52 -25.86
CA GLY A 193 -14.95 7.43 -24.83
C GLY A 193 -14.84 6.76 -23.47
N THR A 194 -14.10 7.39 -22.56
CA THR A 194 -13.89 6.93 -21.18
C THR A 194 -14.47 7.94 -20.20
N LEU A 195 -14.90 7.47 -19.04
CA LEU A 195 -15.29 8.29 -17.91
C LEU A 195 -14.57 7.82 -16.65
N THR A 196 -13.83 8.72 -16.01
CA THR A 196 -13.19 8.48 -14.72
C THR A 196 -13.71 9.46 -13.68
N ALA A 197 -13.64 9.05 -12.42
CA ALA A 197 -13.95 9.90 -11.27
C ALA A 197 -12.68 10.05 -10.43
N SER A 198 -12.47 11.21 -9.81
CA SER A 198 -11.32 11.47 -8.93
C SER A 198 -11.31 10.55 -7.70
N LYS A 199 -12.47 10.00 -7.33
CA LYS A 199 -12.67 9.02 -6.26
C LYS A 199 -13.69 7.96 -6.66
N THR A 200 -13.54 6.75 -6.13
CA THR A 200 -14.50 5.65 -6.30
C THR A 200 -15.48 5.52 -5.12
N SER A 201 -15.18 6.16 -3.99
CA SER A 201 -16.07 6.36 -2.86
C SER A 201 -15.89 7.77 -2.27
N ALA A 202 -16.97 8.38 -1.76
CA ALA A 202 -16.92 9.68 -1.12
C ALA A 202 -18.15 9.94 -0.21
N THR A 203 -17.97 10.74 0.85
CA THR A 203 -19.01 11.03 1.85
C THR A 203 -20.12 11.95 1.31
N VAL A 204 -21.28 11.99 1.97
CA VAL A 204 -22.37 12.94 1.63
C VAL A 204 -21.83 14.37 1.55
N ASN A 205 -22.26 15.11 0.54
CA ASN A 205 -21.83 16.48 0.24
C ASN A 205 -20.37 16.66 -0.18
N ALA A 206 -19.57 15.59 -0.27
CA ALA A 206 -18.24 15.69 -0.85
C ALA A 206 -18.34 16.07 -2.34
N SER A 207 -17.45 16.97 -2.77
CA SER A 207 -17.25 17.27 -4.18
C SER A 207 -16.27 16.27 -4.78
N ILE A 208 -16.63 15.67 -5.92
CA ILE A 208 -15.78 14.80 -6.73
C ILE A 208 -15.69 15.36 -8.15
N ASP A 209 -14.59 15.06 -8.84
CA ASP A 209 -14.38 15.48 -10.22
C ASP A 209 -14.59 14.31 -11.17
N LEU A 210 -15.36 14.53 -12.22
CA LEU A 210 -15.58 13.59 -13.32
C LEU A 210 -14.80 14.05 -14.55
N PHE A 211 -14.12 13.11 -15.21
CA PHE A 211 -13.32 13.35 -16.41
C PHE A 211 -13.79 12.44 -17.54
N ALA A 212 -14.46 13.03 -18.53
CA ALA A 212 -14.91 12.34 -19.73
C ALA A 212 -13.97 12.64 -20.91
N SER A 213 -13.42 11.61 -21.54
CA SER A 213 -12.46 11.75 -22.65
C SER A 213 -12.91 10.93 -23.86
N ALA A 214 -13.08 11.58 -25.00
CA ALA A 214 -13.36 10.90 -26.28
C ALA A 214 -12.08 10.27 -26.84
N THR A 215 -12.20 9.10 -27.48
CA THR A 215 -11.08 8.47 -28.19
C THR A 215 -10.78 9.15 -29.53
N LEU A 216 -11.76 9.85 -30.10
CA LEU A 216 -11.64 10.64 -31.33
C LEU A 216 -12.10 12.08 -31.09
N ASN A 217 -11.17 13.04 -31.24
CA ASN A 217 -11.49 14.46 -31.20
C ASN A 217 -11.99 14.98 -32.56
N SER A 218 -11.58 14.35 -33.66
CA SER A 218 -12.03 14.70 -35.01
C SER A 218 -13.51 14.40 -35.18
N GLY A 219 -14.28 15.43 -35.56
CA GLY A 219 -15.73 15.30 -35.71
C GLY A 219 -16.49 15.16 -34.40
N LEU A 220 -15.86 15.22 -33.23
CA LEU A 220 -16.58 15.26 -31.96
C LEU A 220 -17.45 16.52 -31.94
N SER A 221 -18.76 16.32 -31.80
CA SER A 221 -19.73 17.40 -31.74
C SER A 221 -20.07 17.77 -30.30
N GLN A 222 -20.17 16.78 -29.42
CA GLN A 222 -20.64 17.00 -28.06
C GLN A 222 -20.20 15.88 -27.10
N ILE A 223 -19.89 16.26 -25.85
CA ILE A 223 -19.83 15.38 -24.68
C ILE A 223 -20.85 15.90 -23.67
N ARG A 224 -21.78 15.06 -23.22
CA ARG A 224 -22.72 15.35 -22.11
C ARG A 224 -22.33 14.49 -20.91
N VAL A 225 -22.06 15.13 -19.78
CA VAL A 225 -21.79 14.43 -18.52
C VAL A 225 -23.03 14.55 -17.63
N LEU A 226 -23.60 13.40 -17.26
CA LEU A 226 -24.77 13.27 -16.42
C LEU A 226 -24.39 12.65 -15.08
N TRP A 227 -25.02 13.12 -14.01
CA TRP A 227 -24.91 12.61 -12.66
C TRP A 227 -26.28 12.18 -12.17
N ASN A 228 -26.43 10.89 -11.83
CA ASN A 228 -27.71 10.29 -11.44
C ASN A 228 -28.85 10.58 -12.44
N GLY A 229 -28.52 10.62 -13.74
CA GLY A 229 -29.45 10.93 -14.83
C GLY A 229 -29.71 12.42 -15.07
N ILE A 230 -29.15 13.32 -14.26
CA ILE A 230 -29.25 14.78 -14.42
C ILE A 230 -28.05 15.29 -15.23
N LEU A 231 -28.29 16.12 -16.25
CA LEU A 231 -27.21 16.71 -17.05
C LEU A 231 -26.46 17.79 -16.25
N GLU A 232 -25.18 17.56 -15.97
CA GLU A 232 -24.33 18.48 -15.22
C GLU A 232 -23.56 19.43 -16.13
N LYS A 233 -22.98 18.89 -17.22
CA LYS A 233 -22.18 19.69 -18.15
C LYS A 233 -22.26 19.16 -19.57
N THR A 234 -22.17 20.10 -20.51
CA THR A 234 -21.99 19.84 -21.93
C THR A 234 -20.69 20.48 -22.40
N CYS A 235 -19.86 19.74 -23.11
CA CYS A 235 -18.62 20.22 -23.73
C CYS A 235 -18.64 19.93 -25.23
N THR A 236 -17.95 20.76 -26.01
CA THR A 236 -17.74 20.57 -27.46
C THR A 236 -16.32 20.09 -27.79
N SER A 237 -15.50 19.86 -26.76
CA SER A 237 -14.13 19.37 -26.85
C SER A 237 -13.87 18.35 -25.75
N SER A 238 -12.85 17.50 -25.96
CA SER A 238 -12.36 16.50 -25.03
C SER A 238 -11.01 16.97 -24.44
N PRO A 239 -10.74 16.76 -23.13
CA PRO A 239 -11.63 16.16 -22.14
C PRO A 239 -12.70 17.14 -21.62
N CYS A 240 -13.84 16.60 -21.19
CA CYS A 240 -14.91 17.32 -20.50
C CYS A 240 -14.86 17.01 -19.00
N ASN A 241 -14.57 18.02 -18.19
CA ASN A 241 -14.47 17.89 -16.74
C ASN A 241 -15.63 18.61 -16.01
N VAL A 242 -16.16 18.00 -14.96
CA VAL A 242 -17.20 18.61 -14.10
C VAL A 242 -17.05 18.12 -12.67
N SER A 243 -17.28 19.01 -11.70
CA SER A 243 -17.35 18.64 -10.29
C SER A 243 -18.81 18.43 -9.89
N VAL A 244 -19.08 17.35 -9.16
CA VAL A 244 -20.43 16.98 -8.68
C VAL A 244 -20.39 16.66 -7.21
N THR A 245 -21.53 16.85 -6.54
CA THR A 245 -21.66 16.62 -5.11
C THR A 245 -22.32 15.26 -4.84
N ILE A 246 -21.77 14.50 -3.90
CA ILE A 246 -22.35 13.21 -3.49
C ILE A 246 -23.68 13.45 -2.73
N PRO A 247 -24.80 12.88 -3.18
CA PRO A 247 -26.08 13.00 -2.48
C PRO A 247 -26.14 12.07 -1.25
N SER A 248 -27.12 12.28 -0.37
CA SER A 248 -27.37 11.43 0.79
C SER A 248 -28.00 10.06 0.46
N SER A 249 -28.46 9.87 -0.78
CA SER A 249 -28.93 8.60 -1.34
C SER A 249 -28.96 8.72 -2.88
N PRO A 250 -28.86 7.62 -3.64
CA PRO A 250 -28.68 6.21 -3.24
C PRO A 250 -27.23 5.85 -2.87
N ASP A 251 -27.00 4.64 -2.35
CA ASP A 251 -25.69 4.11 -1.90
C ASP A 251 -24.62 4.10 -3.00
N VAL A 252 -25.04 4.07 -4.27
CA VAL A 252 -24.14 4.21 -5.43
C VAL A 252 -24.72 5.27 -6.35
N SER A 253 -24.02 6.40 -6.44
CA SER A 253 -24.30 7.40 -7.46
C SER A 253 -23.65 7.02 -8.77
N THR A 254 -24.33 7.28 -9.88
CA THR A 254 -23.91 6.87 -11.23
C THR A 254 -23.63 8.08 -12.10
N ALA A 255 -22.41 8.18 -12.62
CA ALA A 255 -22.03 9.13 -13.65
C ALA A 255 -22.10 8.48 -15.04
N VAL A 256 -22.60 9.22 -16.03
CA VAL A 256 -22.65 8.80 -17.44
C VAL A 256 -22.07 9.90 -18.32
N ALA A 257 -21.18 9.55 -19.23
CA ALA A 257 -20.69 10.44 -20.28
C ALA A 257 -21.23 9.94 -21.62
N GLU A 258 -21.98 10.78 -22.32
CA GLU A 258 -22.48 10.53 -23.67
C GLU A 258 -21.66 11.34 -24.68
N PHE A 259 -21.17 10.68 -25.71
CA PHE A 259 -20.35 11.26 -26.76
C PHE A 259 -21.11 11.24 -28.08
N SER A 260 -21.05 12.34 -28.85
CA SER A 260 -21.69 12.46 -30.16
C SER A 260 -20.74 13.07 -31.17
N TRP A 261 -20.71 12.53 -32.38
CA TRP A 261 -19.90 13.01 -33.50
C TRP A 261 -20.76 13.54 -34.64
N THR A 262 -20.20 14.43 -35.46
CA THR A 262 -20.87 15.07 -36.60
C THR A 262 -21.25 14.10 -37.72
N ASN A 263 -20.63 12.92 -37.75
CA ASN A 263 -21.00 11.81 -38.64
C ASN A 263 -22.18 10.98 -38.12
N GLY A 264 -22.78 11.35 -36.98
CA GLY A 264 -23.90 10.65 -36.36
C GLY A 264 -23.52 9.50 -35.42
N ALA A 265 -22.22 9.20 -35.25
CA ALA A 265 -21.79 8.19 -34.29
C ALA A 265 -22.06 8.66 -32.84
N THR A 266 -22.34 7.71 -31.95
CA THR A 266 -22.55 7.96 -30.52
C THR A 266 -21.88 6.88 -29.68
N ALA A 267 -21.41 7.25 -28.49
CA ALA A 267 -20.87 6.32 -27.51
C ALA A 267 -21.26 6.75 -26.09
N SER A 268 -21.17 5.83 -25.13
CA SER A 268 -21.39 6.14 -23.72
C SER A 268 -20.41 5.41 -22.80
N ALA A 269 -20.02 6.06 -21.71
CA ALA A 269 -19.24 5.46 -20.63
C ALA A 269 -19.91 5.72 -19.28
N THR A 270 -19.86 4.76 -18.37
CA THR A 270 -20.51 4.84 -17.06
C THR A 270 -19.50 4.60 -15.94
N LYS A 271 -19.63 5.34 -14.85
CA LYS A 271 -18.82 5.16 -13.63
C LYS A 271 -19.71 5.24 -12.39
N GLY A 272 -19.65 4.21 -11.55
CA GLY A 272 -20.25 4.24 -10.22
C GLY A 272 -19.32 4.87 -9.19
N VAL A 273 -19.89 5.63 -8.26
CA VAL A 273 -19.22 6.15 -7.07
C VAL A 273 -20.06 5.80 -5.85
N THR A 274 -19.46 5.08 -4.91
CA THR A 274 -20.14 4.61 -3.70
C THR A 274 -20.23 5.74 -2.67
N LEU A 275 -21.40 5.92 -2.08
CA LEU A 275 -21.58 6.77 -0.92
C LEU A 275 -20.81 6.15 0.25
N ASP A 276 -19.80 6.86 0.73
CA ASP A 276 -19.04 6.48 1.90
C ASP A 276 -19.77 6.95 3.16
N THR A 277 -20.42 6.02 3.85
CA THR A 277 -21.04 6.27 5.16
C THR A 277 -20.08 5.98 6.31
N SER A 278 -18.85 5.53 6.03
CA SER A 278 -17.84 5.28 7.05
C SER A 278 -17.07 6.56 7.37
N GLY A 279 -17.17 7.04 8.62
CA GLY A 279 -16.31 8.08 9.18
C GLY A 279 -16.33 9.42 8.45
N GLN A 280 -17.22 10.34 8.85
CA GLN A 280 -17.06 11.74 8.47
C GLN A 280 -15.73 12.28 9.01
N SER A 281 -14.89 12.83 8.12
CA SER A 281 -13.61 13.43 8.48
C SER A 281 -13.81 14.48 9.59
N GLY A 282 -13.20 14.22 10.75
CA GLY A 282 -13.09 15.16 11.86
C GLY A 282 -13.66 14.71 13.19
N VAL A 283 -14.20 13.50 13.31
CA VAL A 283 -14.53 12.89 14.62
C VAL A 283 -13.80 11.56 14.76
N ARG A 284 -13.06 11.42 15.86
CA ARG A 284 -12.30 10.21 16.19
C ARG A 284 -12.83 9.63 17.49
N ILE A 285 -12.93 8.31 17.54
CA ILE A 285 -13.13 7.57 18.78
C ILE A 285 -11.87 6.79 19.14
N VAL A 286 -11.64 6.57 20.42
CA VAL A 286 -10.50 5.85 20.97
C VAL A 286 -11.02 4.94 22.06
N VAL A 287 -10.85 3.64 21.84
CA VAL A 287 -11.05 2.62 22.86
C VAL A 287 -9.66 2.24 23.37
N THR A 288 -9.36 2.58 24.64
CA THR A 288 -8.04 2.31 25.23
C THR A 288 -7.82 0.81 25.46
N ARG A 289 -8.90 0.05 25.70
CA ARG A 289 -8.90 -1.40 25.95
C ARG A 289 -9.96 -2.07 25.07
N PRO A 290 -9.58 -2.64 23.92
CA PRO A 290 -10.53 -3.29 23.00
C PRO A 290 -11.04 -4.64 23.55
N GLU A 291 -10.43 -5.15 24.61
CA GLU A 291 -10.88 -6.30 25.36
C GLU A 291 -11.01 -5.95 26.83
N ILE A 292 -12.13 -6.34 27.44
CA ILE A 292 -12.41 -6.16 28.87
C ILE A 292 -13.00 -7.45 29.42
N ARG A 293 -12.91 -7.65 30.74
CA ARG A 293 -13.67 -8.70 31.44
C ARG A 293 -15.05 -8.20 31.85
N SER A 294 -15.98 -9.12 32.10
CA SER A 294 -17.24 -8.78 32.78
C SER A 294 -16.96 -8.13 34.14
N GLY A 295 -17.55 -6.96 34.39
CA GLY A 295 -17.29 -6.08 35.53
C GLY A 295 -16.07 -5.15 35.34
N GLY A 296 -15.40 -5.20 34.19
CA GLY A 296 -14.26 -4.35 33.84
C GLY A 296 -14.70 -2.93 33.49
N ILE A 297 -13.74 -1.99 33.53
CA ILE A 297 -13.99 -0.59 33.16
C ILE A 297 -13.85 -0.43 31.65
N LEU A 298 -14.92 0.02 30.99
CA LEU A 298 -14.94 0.46 29.61
C LEU A 298 -14.57 1.94 29.53
N GLU A 299 -13.39 2.25 29.00
CA GLU A 299 -12.90 3.62 28.82
C GLU A 299 -12.91 4.02 27.34
N ILE A 300 -13.68 5.07 27.02
CA ILE A 300 -13.87 5.59 25.68
C ILE A 300 -13.56 7.09 25.67
N THR A 301 -12.72 7.52 24.74
CA THR A 301 -12.50 8.93 24.44
C THR A 301 -12.94 9.22 23.02
N SER A 302 -13.75 10.27 22.84
CA SER A 302 -14.04 10.82 21.53
C SER A 302 -13.42 12.21 21.40
N GLU A 303 -12.93 12.52 20.21
CA GLU A 303 -12.20 13.73 19.86
C GLU A 303 -12.77 14.31 18.57
N VAL A 304 -12.79 15.63 18.47
CA VAL A 304 -13.26 16.35 17.28
C VAL A 304 -12.19 17.32 16.80
N ASP A 305 -11.95 17.32 15.50
CA ASP A 305 -11.00 18.20 14.83
C ASP A 305 -11.31 19.68 15.07
N GLN A 306 -10.25 20.50 15.06
CA GLN A 306 -10.35 21.92 15.37
C GLN A 306 -11.22 22.73 14.38
N ASN A 307 -11.40 22.21 13.16
CA ASN A 307 -12.20 22.84 12.10
C ASN A 307 -13.71 22.65 12.29
N ILE A 308 -14.16 21.77 13.21
CA ILE A 308 -15.57 21.57 13.52
C ILE A 308 -15.93 22.39 14.75
N ALA A 309 -16.92 23.27 14.60
CA ALA A 309 -17.48 24.07 15.68
C ALA A 309 -18.53 23.26 16.46
N THR A 310 -18.04 22.28 17.24
CA THR A 310 -18.85 21.30 17.97
C THR A 310 -19.77 21.96 18.99
N LYS A 311 -21.06 21.67 18.89
CA LYS A 311 -22.09 21.98 19.89
C LYS A 311 -22.35 20.78 20.80
N TYR A 312 -22.46 19.60 20.21
CA TYR A 312 -22.61 18.32 20.92
C TYR A 312 -21.56 17.34 20.45
N LEU A 313 -21.00 16.58 21.37
CA LEU A 313 -20.15 15.41 21.11
C LEU A 313 -20.71 14.24 21.93
N GLU A 314 -21.27 13.28 21.22
CA GLU A 314 -22.05 12.17 21.75
C GLU A 314 -21.31 10.86 21.53
N ILE A 315 -21.30 9.97 22.53
CA ILE A 315 -20.73 8.61 22.45
C ILE A 315 -21.88 7.62 22.53
N TYR A 316 -21.88 6.67 21.60
CA TYR A 316 -22.87 5.61 21.49
C TYR A 316 -22.21 4.24 21.73
N LEU A 317 -22.95 3.37 22.41
CA LEU A 317 -22.63 1.97 22.66
C LEU A 317 -23.84 1.13 22.26
N ASP A 318 -23.68 0.23 21.28
CA ASP A 318 -24.77 -0.60 20.75
C ASP A 318 -26.02 0.22 20.41
N GLU A 319 -25.83 1.28 19.61
CA GLU A 319 -26.86 2.26 19.22
C GLU A 319 -27.43 3.14 20.35
N ASN A 320 -27.08 2.88 21.62
CA ASN A 320 -27.56 3.67 22.76
C ASN A 320 -26.62 4.83 23.07
N LEU A 321 -27.17 6.02 23.25
CA LEU A 321 -26.43 7.19 23.71
C LEU A 321 -26.00 6.99 25.17
N ILE A 322 -24.70 6.80 25.42
CA ILE A 322 -24.14 6.60 26.76
C ILE A 322 -23.53 7.86 27.36
N ARG A 323 -23.11 8.82 26.52
CA ARG A 323 -22.57 10.10 26.98
C ARG A 323 -22.82 11.20 25.97
N SER A 324 -23.17 12.38 26.47
CA SER A 324 -23.21 13.62 25.68
C SER A 324 -22.39 14.70 26.38
N CYS A 325 -21.53 15.37 25.61
CA CYS A 325 -20.72 16.49 26.04
C CYS A 325 -21.07 17.72 25.20
N THR A 326 -21.30 18.85 25.85
CA THR A 326 -21.71 20.10 25.18
C THR A 326 -20.54 21.07 25.11
N ASP A 327 -20.33 21.70 23.95
CA ASP A 327 -19.28 22.71 23.71
C ASP A 327 -17.85 22.21 24.03
N LEU A 328 -17.63 20.89 24.00
CA LEU A 328 -16.33 20.25 24.21
C LEU A 328 -15.85 19.59 22.91
N ARG A 329 -14.52 19.63 22.70
CA ARG A 329 -13.85 18.94 21.59
C ARG A 329 -13.36 17.54 21.94
N ILE A 330 -13.37 17.21 23.23
CA ILE A 330 -13.03 15.90 23.76
C ILE A 330 -14.14 15.50 24.72
N CYS A 331 -14.69 14.31 24.55
CA CYS A 331 -15.67 13.73 25.45
C CYS A 331 -15.18 12.36 25.91
N GLN A 332 -15.13 12.17 27.23
CA GLN A 332 -14.64 10.94 27.86
C GLN A 332 -15.78 10.24 28.60
N TYR A 333 -15.79 8.92 28.50
CA TYR A 333 -16.68 8.02 29.21
C TYR A 333 -15.85 6.92 29.85
N ALA A 334 -16.16 6.60 31.11
CA ALA A 334 -15.59 5.50 31.84
C ALA A 334 -16.67 4.96 32.78
N ASP A 335 -17.04 3.69 32.62
CA ASP A 335 -17.99 3.00 33.50
C ASP A 335 -17.71 1.51 33.50
N THR A 336 -18.28 0.79 34.46
CA THR A 336 -18.18 -0.68 34.51
C THR A 336 -19.14 -1.30 33.49
N ASP A 337 -18.62 -2.16 32.62
CA ASP A 337 -19.45 -3.04 31.79
C ASP A 337 -19.64 -4.38 32.51
N SER A 338 -20.87 -4.89 32.56
CA SER A 338 -21.22 -6.16 33.21
C SER A 338 -21.85 -7.17 32.25
N SER A 339 -21.63 -6.95 30.96
CA SER A 339 -22.14 -7.82 29.91
C SER A 339 -21.46 -9.20 30.00
N PRO A 340 -22.15 -10.28 29.59
CA PRO A 340 -21.59 -11.62 29.68
C PRO A 340 -20.38 -11.79 28.74
N THR A 341 -19.45 -12.69 29.11
CA THR A 341 -18.35 -13.11 28.23
C THR A 341 -18.87 -13.54 26.85
N GLY A 342 -18.20 -13.09 25.80
CA GLY A 342 -18.56 -13.30 24.40
C GLY A 342 -19.36 -12.15 23.79
N THR A 343 -19.80 -11.18 24.59
CA THR A 343 -20.43 -9.95 24.08
C THR A 343 -19.43 -9.14 23.26
N ILE A 344 -19.89 -8.64 22.11
CA ILE A 344 -19.16 -7.70 21.26
C ILE A 344 -19.98 -6.42 21.23
N HIS A 345 -19.40 -5.34 21.72
CA HIS A 345 -20.01 -4.02 21.68
C HIS A 345 -19.50 -3.22 20.47
N GLU A 346 -20.40 -2.46 19.85
CA GLU A 346 -20.04 -1.45 18.85
C GLU A 346 -20.04 -0.06 19.49
N VAL A 347 -18.93 0.67 19.33
CA VAL A 347 -18.76 2.02 19.88
C VAL A 347 -18.48 3.01 18.77
N TYR A 348 -19.22 4.12 18.73
CA TYR A 348 -18.96 5.22 17.80
C TYR A 348 -19.35 6.57 18.43
N ALA A 349 -18.86 7.66 17.85
CA ALA A 349 -19.15 9.01 18.31
C ALA A 349 -19.87 9.83 17.23
N ILE A 350 -20.79 10.70 17.63
CA ILE A 350 -21.45 11.67 16.75
C ILE A 350 -21.19 13.09 17.30
N ALA A 351 -20.56 13.94 16.50
CA ALA A 351 -20.50 15.37 16.75
C ALA A 351 -21.62 16.09 16.00
N ARG A 352 -22.25 17.08 16.62
CA ARG A 352 -23.14 18.04 15.95
C ARG A 352 -22.58 19.43 16.09
N ASP A 353 -22.47 20.17 14.99
CA ASP A 353 -22.00 21.55 15.04
C ASP A 353 -23.13 22.55 15.36
N ILE A 354 -22.77 23.81 15.56
CA ILE A 354 -23.71 24.90 15.85
C ILE A 354 -24.70 25.19 14.70
N LEU A 355 -24.40 24.73 13.49
CA LEU A 355 -25.25 24.88 12.29
C LEU A 355 -26.20 23.68 12.10
N GLY A 356 -26.06 22.64 12.92
CA GLY A 356 -26.87 21.42 12.87
C GLY A 356 -26.32 20.32 11.97
N ASN A 357 -25.10 20.46 11.44
CA ASN A 357 -24.46 19.37 10.70
C ASN A 357 -23.98 18.29 11.67
N THR A 358 -24.01 17.04 11.21
CA THR A 358 -23.64 15.86 12.00
C THR A 358 -22.43 15.16 11.39
N TYR A 359 -21.44 14.84 12.23
CA TYR A 359 -20.22 14.16 11.86
C TYR A 359 -20.10 12.91 12.73
N GLN A 360 -19.86 11.74 12.14
CA GLN A 360 -19.77 10.47 12.86
C GLN A 360 -18.37 9.87 12.72
N SER A 361 -17.81 9.33 13.80
CA SER A 361 -16.55 8.58 13.76
C SER A 361 -16.71 7.25 13.04
N ALA A 362 -15.60 6.62 12.67
CA ALA A 362 -15.61 5.17 12.46
C ALA A 362 -16.00 4.45 13.77
N SER A 363 -16.65 3.30 13.65
CA SER A 363 -16.95 2.44 14.80
C SER A 363 -15.70 1.68 15.26
N GLN A 364 -15.65 1.35 16.55
CA GLN A 364 -14.69 0.42 17.14
C GLN A 364 -15.44 -0.67 17.90
N GLU A 365 -14.82 -1.86 17.98
CA GLU A 365 -15.36 -2.98 18.74
C GLU A 365 -14.70 -3.07 20.12
N VAL A 366 -15.50 -3.42 21.12
CA VAL A 366 -15.02 -3.86 22.44
C VAL A 366 -15.54 -5.27 22.69
N ARG A 367 -14.65 -6.19 23.05
CA ARG A 367 -15.02 -7.59 23.32
C ARG A 367 -14.96 -7.88 24.80
N VAL A 368 -16.03 -8.48 25.33
CA VAL A 368 -16.04 -8.99 26.70
C VAL A 368 -15.49 -10.41 26.69
N VAL A 369 -14.34 -10.61 27.32
CA VAL A 369 -13.57 -11.87 27.31
C VAL A 369 -13.28 -12.33 28.74
N ASP A 370 -13.02 -13.62 28.93
CA ASP A 370 -12.68 -14.17 30.25
C ASP A 370 -11.29 -13.72 30.72
N ASN A 371 -10.35 -13.61 29.78
CA ASN A 371 -9.00 -13.08 30.03
C ASN A 371 -8.61 -12.11 28.92
N PRO A 372 -8.61 -10.78 29.15
CA PRO A 372 -8.19 -9.81 28.16
C PRO A 372 -6.68 -9.85 27.92
N HIS A 373 -6.24 -9.41 26.75
CA HIS A 373 -4.80 -9.23 26.50
C HIS A 373 -4.20 -8.11 27.39
N PRO A 374 -2.90 -8.22 27.76
CA PRO A 374 -2.27 -7.24 28.63
C PRO A 374 -2.24 -5.84 27.99
N TYR A 375 -2.73 -4.83 28.71
CA TYR A 375 -2.63 -3.44 28.26
C TYR A 375 -1.17 -2.99 28.32
N THR A 376 -0.59 -2.63 27.16
CA THR A 376 0.85 -2.34 27.03
C THR A 376 1.07 -0.94 26.45
N THR A 377 2.10 -0.26 26.93
CA THR A 377 2.55 1.05 26.43
C THR A 377 4.06 1.04 26.24
N ILE A 378 4.55 1.91 25.35
CA ILE A 378 5.98 2.16 25.18
C ILE A 378 6.24 3.67 25.15
N ALA A 379 7.22 4.11 25.93
CA ALA A 379 7.66 5.49 26.00
C ALA A 379 9.15 5.60 25.64
N LEU A 380 9.49 6.58 24.83
CA LEU A 380 10.87 6.90 24.48
C LEU A 380 11.33 8.13 25.26
N GLY A 381 12.59 8.11 25.70
CA GLY A 381 13.19 9.24 26.42
C GLY A 381 13.46 10.46 25.53
N LYS A 382 13.48 10.27 24.20
CA LYS A 382 13.74 11.31 23.20
C LYS A 382 12.92 11.05 21.93
N THR A 383 12.76 12.08 21.10
CA THR A 383 12.22 11.96 19.73
C THR A 383 13.28 12.24 18.66
N LEU A 384 14.48 12.65 19.08
CA LEU A 384 15.64 12.93 18.25
C LEU A 384 16.92 12.50 18.98
N ILE A 385 17.80 11.78 18.28
CA ILE A 385 19.16 11.46 18.73
C ILE A 385 20.16 11.69 17.58
N TYR A 386 21.44 11.80 17.89
CA TYR A 386 22.51 11.89 16.88
C TYR A 386 23.09 10.51 16.54
N SER A 387 23.67 10.40 15.35
CA SER A 387 24.39 9.20 14.92
C SER A 387 25.43 8.77 15.97
N GLY A 388 25.31 7.53 16.42
CA GLY A 388 26.14 6.93 17.47
C GLY A 388 25.58 7.05 18.89
N GLU A 389 24.46 7.74 19.09
CA GLU A 389 23.78 7.82 20.40
C GLU A 389 22.85 6.62 20.65
N THR A 390 22.49 6.44 21.93
CA THR A 390 21.43 5.55 22.37
C THR A 390 20.17 6.35 22.73
N ILE A 391 19.04 5.64 22.77
CA ILE A 391 17.76 6.16 23.25
C ILE A 391 17.22 5.27 24.36
N ASP A 392 16.76 5.88 25.46
CA ASP A 392 16.05 5.14 26.50
C ASP A 392 14.65 4.78 26.01
N ALA A 393 14.29 3.50 26.12
CA ALA A 393 12.96 2.99 25.87
C ALA A 393 12.42 2.30 27.12
N THR A 394 11.17 2.59 27.47
CA THR A 394 10.47 1.97 28.59
C THR A 394 9.15 1.37 28.12
N VAL A 395 9.01 0.07 28.29
CA VAL A 395 7.75 -0.67 28.10
C VAL A 395 7.09 -0.84 29.46
N GLN A 396 5.81 -0.52 29.55
CA GLN A 396 4.99 -0.78 30.74
C GLN A 396 3.75 -1.55 30.34
N ALA A 397 3.41 -2.57 31.11
CA ALA A 397 2.23 -3.38 30.89
C ALA A 397 1.45 -3.59 32.18
N SER A 398 0.14 -3.76 32.05
CA SER A 398 -0.75 -4.10 33.14
C SER A 398 -1.77 -5.11 32.66
N ASP A 399 -2.01 -6.11 33.48
CA ASP A 399 -3.09 -7.07 33.31
C ASP A 399 -3.72 -7.37 34.67
N ASP A 400 -4.97 -7.84 34.67
CA ASP A 400 -5.68 -8.23 35.88
C ASP A 400 -5.10 -9.51 36.51
N ASP A 401 -4.54 -10.41 35.71
CA ASP A 401 -3.87 -11.62 36.18
C ASP A 401 -2.38 -11.41 36.51
N GLY A 402 -1.78 -10.34 35.99
CA GLY A 402 -0.39 -9.97 36.17
C GLY A 402 0.42 -10.06 34.87
N ILE A 403 1.71 -9.72 34.95
CA ILE A 403 2.59 -9.71 33.77
C ILE A 403 3.72 -10.70 33.99
N ALA A 404 3.83 -11.69 33.09
CA ALA A 404 4.93 -12.66 33.08
C ALA A 404 6.23 -12.03 32.57
N SER A 405 6.17 -11.30 31.45
CA SER A 405 7.34 -10.59 30.93
C SER A 405 6.99 -9.36 30.09
N THR A 406 7.95 -8.45 30.01
CA THR A 406 7.95 -7.31 29.09
C THR A 406 9.25 -7.30 28.31
N GLN A 407 9.20 -6.94 27.03
CA GLN A 407 10.33 -7.01 26.10
C GLN A 407 10.45 -5.72 25.27
N ILE A 408 11.68 -5.34 24.98
CA ILE A 408 12.04 -4.25 24.06
C ILE A 408 12.76 -4.84 22.87
N TRP A 409 12.30 -4.49 21.67
CA TRP A 409 12.81 -4.97 20.39
C TRP A 409 13.18 -3.79 19.48
N PHE A 410 14.28 -3.94 18.75
CA PHE A 410 14.75 -2.97 17.77
C PHE A 410 15.28 -3.69 16.54
N ASN A 411 14.87 -3.27 15.34
CA ASN A 411 15.22 -3.94 14.07
C ASN A 411 15.05 -5.46 14.12
N ASN A 412 13.90 -5.91 14.64
CA ASN A 412 13.54 -7.31 14.79
C ASN A 412 14.48 -8.14 15.71
N SER A 413 15.30 -7.48 16.52
CA SER A 413 16.20 -8.11 17.50
C SER A 413 15.76 -7.76 18.92
N LEU A 414 15.76 -8.76 19.81
CA LEU A 414 15.47 -8.55 21.23
C LEU A 414 16.60 -7.73 21.86
N VAL A 415 16.28 -6.54 22.36
CA VAL A 415 17.21 -5.69 23.10
C VAL A 415 17.26 -6.12 24.56
N LYS A 416 16.08 -6.30 25.18
CA LYS A 416 15.97 -6.68 26.59
C LYS A 416 14.64 -7.34 26.87
N GLU A 417 14.67 -8.35 27.74
CA GLU A 417 13.50 -8.93 28.38
C GLU A 417 13.58 -8.71 29.89
N CYS A 418 12.44 -8.40 30.50
CA CYS A 418 12.26 -8.22 31.92
C CYS A 418 11.10 -9.11 32.41
N LEU A 419 11.30 -9.87 33.48
CA LEU A 419 10.24 -10.66 34.14
C LEU A 419 9.42 -9.78 35.11
N SER A 420 8.97 -8.63 34.62
CA SER A 420 8.25 -7.62 35.39
C SER A 420 7.32 -6.82 34.48
N SER A 421 6.36 -6.11 35.07
CA SER A 421 5.42 -5.23 34.36
C SER A 421 6.08 -4.02 33.70
N ILE A 422 7.33 -3.71 34.03
CA ILE A 422 8.09 -2.60 33.44
C ILE A 422 9.44 -3.12 32.95
N CYS A 423 9.84 -2.73 31.75
CA CYS A 423 11.18 -2.94 31.22
C CYS A 423 11.75 -1.65 30.65
N THR A 424 12.97 -1.29 31.06
CA THR A 424 13.71 -0.14 30.51
C THR A 424 15.03 -0.59 29.94
N ALA A 425 15.38 -0.10 28.76
CA ALA A 425 16.66 -0.35 28.09
C ALA A 425 17.15 0.86 27.31
N ASN A 426 18.47 0.97 27.18
CA ASN A 426 19.11 1.85 26.19
C ASN A 426 19.19 1.10 24.86
N VAL A 427 18.58 1.64 23.82
CA VAL A 427 18.57 1.08 22.46
C VAL A 427 19.59 1.82 21.61
N GLY A 428 20.50 1.09 20.97
CA GLY A 428 21.58 1.64 20.14
C GLY A 428 22.96 1.07 20.54
N PRO A 429 24.06 1.72 20.12
CA PRO A 429 24.11 2.98 19.38
C PRO A 429 23.55 2.85 17.96
N ILE A 430 22.84 3.87 17.47
CA ILE A 430 22.26 3.89 16.12
C ILE A 430 23.07 4.83 15.24
N THR A 431 23.74 4.30 14.22
CA THR A 431 24.71 5.06 13.42
C THR A 431 24.16 5.53 12.07
N THR A 432 23.06 4.95 11.61
CA THR A 432 22.46 5.30 10.33
C THR A 432 21.40 6.38 10.53
N PRO A 433 21.49 7.52 9.83
CA PRO A 433 20.44 8.54 9.89
C PRO A 433 19.12 8.02 9.31
N GLY A 434 18.01 8.43 9.91
CA GLY A 434 16.68 7.98 9.47
C GLY A 434 15.64 8.05 10.58
N PHE A 435 14.41 7.67 10.23
CA PHE A 435 13.33 7.50 11.19
C PHE A 435 13.26 6.06 11.66
N TYR A 436 13.17 5.88 12.96
CA TYR A 436 13.15 4.58 13.62
C TYR A 436 11.98 4.50 14.59
N ALA A 437 11.55 3.27 14.88
CA ALA A 437 10.61 2.98 15.95
C ALA A 437 11.11 1.76 16.75
N ILE A 438 10.68 1.66 17.99
CA ILE A 438 11.00 0.55 18.89
C ILE A 438 9.71 -0.21 19.17
N VAL A 439 9.82 -1.53 19.23
CA VAL A 439 8.69 -2.42 19.48
C VAL A 439 8.75 -2.89 20.93
N GLY A 440 7.68 -2.66 21.68
CA GLY A 440 7.43 -3.24 22.99
C GLY A 440 6.56 -4.47 22.87
N LYS A 441 6.84 -5.51 23.66
CA LYS A 441 5.94 -6.64 23.85
C LYS A 441 5.68 -6.88 25.33
N ALA A 442 4.51 -7.39 25.67
CA ALA A 442 4.22 -7.88 27.01
C ALA A 442 3.49 -9.21 26.91
N LYS A 443 3.74 -10.08 27.90
CA LYS A 443 3.09 -11.37 28.07
C LYS A 443 2.48 -11.45 29.46
N ASP A 444 1.21 -11.80 29.55
CA ASP A 444 0.50 -12.00 30.82
C ASP A 444 0.88 -13.36 31.48
N LEU A 445 0.29 -13.71 32.62
CA LEU A 445 0.59 -14.98 33.29
C LEU A 445 -0.02 -16.21 32.60
N THR A 446 -1.02 -16.04 31.73
CA THR A 446 -1.67 -17.14 31.00
C THR A 446 -1.03 -17.42 29.64
N GLY A 447 -0.21 -16.49 29.15
CA GLY A 447 0.53 -16.56 27.90
C GLY A 447 -0.01 -15.70 26.76
N LEU A 448 -1.02 -14.84 26.98
CA LEU A 448 -1.47 -13.85 26.00
C LEU A 448 -0.43 -12.75 25.83
N GLU A 449 -0.26 -12.29 24.60
CA GLU A 449 0.78 -11.32 24.25
C GLU A 449 0.20 -10.07 23.58
N THR A 450 0.68 -8.91 24.00
CA THR A 450 0.41 -7.63 23.33
C THR A 450 1.69 -7.08 22.74
N VAL A 451 1.58 -6.46 21.56
CA VAL A 451 2.67 -5.78 20.86
C VAL A 451 2.31 -4.32 20.65
N VAL A 452 3.22 -3.42 20.98
CA VAL A 452 3.09 -1.98 20.73
C VAL A 452 4.31 -1.45 20.02
N THR A 453 4.11 -0.47 19.14
CA THR A 453 5.20 0.23 18.45
C THR A 453 5.22 1.67 18.93
N SER A 454 6.42 2.19 19.24
CA SER A 454 6.58 3.59 19.62
C SER A 454 6.25 4.51 18.46
N GLU A 455 6.01 5.79 18.79
CA GLU A 455 6.15 6.85 17.80
C GLU A 455 7.53 6.84 17.16
N SER A 456 7.60 7.37 15.94
CA SER A 456 8.86 7.47 15.21
C SER A 456 9.79 8.49 15.86
N PHE A 457 11.08 8.16 16.01
CA PHE A 457 12.12 9.09 16.41
C PHE A 457 13.15 9.24 15.29
N LEU A 458 13.76 10.43 15.20
CA LEU A 458 14.74 10.75 14.18
C LEU A 458 16.17 10.51 14.68
N VAL A 459 17.02 9.96 13.82
CA VAL A 459 18.48 9.90 13.99
C VAL A 459 19.11 10.84 12.96
N GLN A 460 19.92 11.79 13.42
CA GLN A 460 20.62 12.79 12.59
C GLN A 460 22.11 12.54 12.43
#